data_AF-A0A9W9TQM5-F1
#
_entry.id   AF-A0A9W9TQM5-F1
#
_cell.length_a   1.000
_cell.length_b   1.000
_cell.length_c   1.000
_cell.angle_alpha   90.00
_cell.angle_beta   90.00
_cell.angle_gamma   90.00
#
_symmetry.space_group_name_H-M   'P 1'
#
loop_
_entity.id
_entity.type
_entity.pdbx_description
1 polymer ?
#
loop_
_entity_poly.entity_id
_entity_poly.type
_entity_poly.pdbx_seq_one_letter_code
_entity_poly.pdbx_strand_id
1 'polypeptide(L)'
;MVDEVRHRHEMKCLAIAGKPSITDYTFDPFVFTLPQWLQVPLELTVAQAGLRERAFKAIHEMKKLMHFRDYRFSFLCPQKARSDWNIHCTSMGRLMNWEEDTFPSSSFLSRDATLAPRPRLPKETVRLRLDAQVYGKFVGAYSSYLDSYFREVLNEYVLWKHQTENLAARLLHHAIYREWRTWWDGEFRKEMNKWEECVQLLEMPLWEDVVDELYLMILDCVEDAEEIADSLCRIGVITGQGKIGDIGATAGIMKESMLESQEITVYLDPNTIDLSLVGESDDYGYGEDIIVAMDPSI
;
A
#
# COMPACT_ATOMS: atom_id res chain seq x y z
N MET A 1 -14.47 19.41 17.12
CA MET A 1 -14.64 18.29 16.17
C MET A 1 -13.63 18.41 15.03
N VAL A 2 -13.63 19.48 14.22
CA VAL A 2 -12.64 19.68 13.14
C VAL A 2 -11.18 19.67 13.64
N ASP A 3 -10.88 20.43 14.69
CA ASP A 3 -9.52 20.47 15.26
C ASP A 3 -9.05 19.13 15.85
N GLU A 4 -9.99 18.31 16.33
CA GLU A 4 -9.70 16.99 16.90
C GLU A 4 -9.42 15.96 15.78
N VAL A 5 -10.22 15.96 14.71
CA VAL A 5 -10.00 15.13 13.52
C VAL A 5 -8.68 15.50 12.84
N ARG A 6 -8.42 16.81 12.69
CA ARG A 6 -7.16 17.31 12.13
C ARG A 6 -5.97 16.92 12.99
N HIS A 7 -6.05 17.05 14.31
CA HIS A 7 -4.97 16.61 15.21
C HIS A 7 -4.71 15.09 15.12
N ARG A 8 -5.76 14.26 15.09
CA ARG A 8 -5.60 12.80 14.90
C ARG A 8 -4.97 12.45 13.55
N HIS A 9 -5.40 13.12 12.47
CA HIS A 9 -4.85 12.94 11.14
C HIS A 9 -3.38 13.39 11.07
N GLU A 10 -3.05 14.56 11.62
CA GLU A 10 -1.68 15.06 11.72
C GLU A 10 -0.77 14.08 12.47
N MET A 11 -1.23 13.49 13.57
CA MET A 11 -0.47 12.49 14.32
C MET A 11 -0.24 11.21 13.51
N LYS A 12 -1.22 10.76 12.71
CA LYS A 12 -1.07 9.62 11.79
C LYS A 12 -0.14 9.94 10.62
N CYS A 13 -0.29 11.12 10.02
CA CYS A 13 0.57 11.61 8.96
C CYS A 13 2.01 11.78 9.44
N LEU A 14 2.26 12.29 10.65
CA LEU A 14 3.59 12.38 11.25
C LEU A 14 4.21 11.00 11.52
N ALA A 15 3.41 9.99 11.86
CA ALA A 15 3.89 8.62 12.03
C ALA A 15 4.29 7.93 10.70
N ILE A 16 3.81 8.46 9.58
CA ILE A 16 4.09 7.99 8.22
C ILE A 16 5.12 8.91 7.52
N ALA A 17 5.19 10.19 7.90
CA ALA A 17 6.06 11.20 7.32
C ALA A 17 7.53 10.83 7.50
N GLY A 18 8.23 10.68 6.38
CA GLY A 18 9.64 10.31 6.33
C GLY A 18 9.91 8.80 6.26
N LYS A 19 8.88 7.95 6.28
CA LYS A 19 9.06 6.52 5.92
C LYS A 19 9.10 6.38 4.40
N PRO A 20 10.05 5.60 3.84
CA PRO A 20 10.07 5.32 2.42
C PRO A 20 8.77 4.60 2.03
N SER A 21 8.13 5.02 0.93
CA SER A 21 7.03 4.28 0.33
C SER A 21 7.59 3.13 -0.51
N ILE A 22 6.90 1.98 -0.55
CA ILE A 22 7.31 0.91 -1.47
C ILE A 22 7.20 1.35 -2.93
N THR A 23 6.29 2.27 -3.26
CA THR A 23 6.08 2.77 -4.62
C THR A 23 7.32 3.49 -5.14
N ASP A 24 8.02 4.19 -4.25
CA ASP A 24 9.24 4.95 -4.57
C ASP A 24 10.51 4.08 -4.54
N TYR A 25 10.41 2.86 -3.99
CA TYR A 25 11.52 1.93 -3.94
C TYR A 25 11.84 1.38 -5.33
N THR A 26 13.06 1.63 -5.80
CA THR A 26 13.59 1.04 -7.02
C THR A 26 14.37 -0.23 -6.69
N PHE A 27 13.92 -1.37 -7.23
CA PHE A 27 14.62 -2.63 -7.07
C PHE A 27 15.95 -2.61 -7.82
N ASP A 28 17.05 -2.78 -7.09
CA ASP A 28 18.38 -2.92 -7.66
C ASP A 28 18.83 -4.39 -7.61
N PRO A 29 18.89 -5.10 -8.75
CA PRO A 29 19.35 -6.49 -8.78
C PRO A 29 20.83 -6.65 -8.38
N PHE A 30 21.64 -5.59 -8.47
CA PHE A 30 23.06 -5.63 -8.13
C PHE A 30 23.31 -5.71 -6.64
N VAL A 31 22.39 -5.23 -5.79
CA VAL A 31 22.44 -5.39 -4.33
C VAL A 31 22.48 -6.86 -3.92
N PHE A 32 21.87 -7.75 -4.73
CA PHE A 32 21.90 -9.19 -4.49
C PHE A 32 23.15 -9.87 -5.02
N THR A 33 24.03 -9.16 -5.72
CA THR A 33 25.24 -9.76 -6.28
C THR A 33 26.29 -9.90 -5.19
N LEU A 34 26.84 -11.10 -5.04
CA LEU A 34 27.92 -11.33 -4.08
C LEU A 34 29.17 -10.53 -4.50
N PRO A 35 29.87 -9.89 -3.55
CA PRO A 35 31.08 -9.15 -3.88
C PRO A 35 32.15 -10.03 -4.52
N GLN A 36 32.86 -9.49 -5.52
CA GLN A 36 33.86 -10.26 -6.28
C GLN A 36 35.05 -10.75 -5.44
N TRP A 37 35.36 -10.05 -4.34
CA TRP A 37 36.40 -10.49 -3.41
C TRP A 37 35.99 -11.71 -2.59
N LEU A 38 34.70 -12.02 -2.55
CA LEU A 38 34.14 -13.12 -1.77
C LEU A 38 34.14 -14.40 -2.60
N GLN A 39 35.15 -15.24 -2.38
CA GLN A 39 35.26 -16.53 -3.07
C GLN A 39 34.24 -17.53 -2.48
N VAL A 40 33.02 -17.49 -3.00
CA VAL A 40 31.93 -18.35 -2.57
C VAL A 40 31.81 -19.64 -3.40
N PRO A 41 31.34 -20.74 -2.80
CA PRO A 41 30.89 -21.91 -3.54
C PRO A 41 29.70 -21.61 -4.45
N LEU A 42 29.59 -22.36 -5.54
CA LEU A 42 28.52 -22.20 -6.54
C LEU A 42 27.13 -22.31 -5.91
N GLU A 43 26.97 -23.20 -4.93
CA GLU A 43 25.72 -23.42 -4.21
C GLU A 43 25.22 -22.14 -3.53
N LEU A 44 26.14 -21.35 -2.94
CA LEU A 44 25.78 -20.10 -2.29
C LEU A 44 25.44 -19.01 -3.33
N THR A 45 26.13 -18.99 -4.46
CA THR A 45 25.78 -18.10 -5.59
C THR A 45 24.39 -18.41 -6.13
N VAL A 46 24.03 -19.69 -6.29
CA VAL A 46 22.70 -20.12 -6.73
C VAL A 46 21.64 -19.75 -5.68
N ALA A 47 21.92 -19.97 -4.39
CA ALA A 47 21.01 -19.57 -3.31
C ALA A 47 20.75 -18.05 -3.31
N GLN A 48 21.80 -17.25 -3.49
CA GLN A 48 21.70 -15.79 -3.59
C GLN A 48 20.87 -15.34 -4.80
N ALA A 49 21.04 -15.98 -5.97
CA ALA A 49 20.22 -15.71 -7.14
C ALA A 49 18.74 -16.05 -6.90
N GLY A 50 18.45 -17.16 -6.21
CA GLY A 50 17.10 -17.53 -5.81
C GLY A 50 16.49 -16.60 -4.75
N LEU A 51 17.32 -16.01 -3.89
CA LEU A 51 16.90 -14.98 -2.94
C LEU A 51 16.51 -13.68 -3.67
N ARG A 52 17.28 -13.29 -4.69
CA ARG A 52 16.97 -12.14 -5.55
C ARG A 52 15.60 -12.27 -6.22
N GLU A 53 15.32 -13.43 -6.80
CA GLU A 53 14.03 -13.70 -7.47
C GLU A 53 12.84 -13.58 -6.51
N ARG A 54 12.97 -14.17 -5.31
CA ARG A 54 11.92 -14.10 -4.29
C ARG A 54 11.74 -12.70 -3.73
N ALA A 55 12.83 -11.96 -3.55
CA ALA A 55 12.76 -10.56 -3.13
C ALA A 55 12.05 -9.70 -4.18
N PHE A 56 12.41 -9.88 -5.47
CA PHE A 56 11.73 -9.21 -6.57
C PHE A 56 10.22 -9.49 -6.54
N LYS A 57 9.82 -10.76 -6.45
CA LYS A 57 8.41 -11.14 -6.33
C LYS A 57 7.74 -10.50 -5.12
N ALA A 58 8.37 -10.52 -3.95
CA ALA A 58 7.82 -9.93 -2.72
C ALA A 58 7.64 -8.42 -2.80
N ILE A 59 8.58 -7.71 -3.41
CA ILE A 59 8.50 -6.26 -3.62
C ILE A 59 7.44 -5.92 -4.65
N HIS A 60 7.37 -6.69 -5.75
CA HIS A 60 6.38 -6.50 -6.81
C HIS A 60 4.95 -6.67 -6.29
N GLU A 61 4.67 -7.76 -5.57
CA GLU A 61 3.36 -8.00 -4.98
C GLU A 61 3.02 -6.97 -3.89
N MET A 62 4.01 -6.49 -3.13
CA MET A 62 3.81 -5.39 -2.19
C MET A 62 3.41 -4.09 -2.89
N LYS A 63 4.04 -3.76 -4.03
CA LYS A 63 3.65 -2.59 -4.85
C LYS A 63 2.22 -2.72 -5.34
N LYS A 64 1.81 -3.89 -5.85
CA LYS A 64 0.42 -4.15 -6.25
C LYS A 64 -0.55 -3.95 -5.09
N LEU A 65 -0.23 -4.47 -3.90
CA LEU A 65 -1.05 -4.26 -2.70
C LEU A 65 -1.14 -2.79 -2.28
N MET A 66 -0.06 -2.02 -2.40
CA MET A 66 -0.11 -0.59 -2.12
C MET A 66 -0.97 0.17 -3.15
N HIS A 67 -0.80 -0.10 -4.44
CA HIS A 67 -1.67 0.49 -5.46
C HIS A 67 -3.13 0.11 -5.25
N PHE A 68 -3.41 -1.15 -4.92
CA PHE A 68 -4.77 -1.61 -4.64
C PHE A 68 -5.40 -0.89 -3.43
N ARG A 69 -4.60 -0.65 -2.38
CA ARG A 69 -4.99 0.16 -1.21
C ARG A 69 -5.27 1.62 -1.57
N ASP A 70 -4.56 2.19 -2.54
CA ASP A 70 -4.79 3.57 -2.97
C ASP A 70 -6.11 3.76 -3.72
N TYR A 71 -6.63 2.70 -4.37
CA TYR A 71 -7.98 2.70 -4.96
C TYR A 71 -9.12 2.70 -3.92
N ARG A 72 -8.84 2.66 -2.62
CA ARG A 72 -9.86 2.58 -1.55
C ARG A 72 -11.00 3.59 -1.69
N PHE A 73 -10.69 4.81 -2.16
CA PHE A 73 -11.70 5.86 -2.32
C PHE A 73 -12.71 5.52 -3.42
N SER A 74 -12.28 4.89 -4.52
CA SER A 74 -13.18 4.43 -5.58
C SER A 74 -14.14 3.32 -5.12
N PHE A 75 -13.79 2.62 -4.04
CA PHE A 75 -14.62 1.58 -3.42
C PHE A 75 -15.51 2.10 -2.27
N LEU A 76 -15.62 3.42 -2.11
CA LEU A 76 -16.63 4.02 -1.23
C LEU A 76 -18.01 4.08 -1.88
N CYS A 77 -18.09 4.00 -3.21
CA CYS A 77 -19.34 4.09 -3.96
C CYS A 77 -19.72 2.74 -4.61
N PRO A 78 -20.99 2.31 -4.55
CA PRO A 78 -21.46 1.11 -5.27
C PRO A 78 -21.24 1.21 -6.78
N GLN A 79 -20.56 0.23 -7.38
CA GLN A 79 -20.29 0.20 -8.83
C GLN A 79 -21.53 -0.07 -9.70
N LYS A 80 -22.54 -0.75 -9.12
CA LYS A 80 -23.79 -1.12 -9.80
C LYS A 80 -24.58 0.08 -10.35
N ALA A 81 -24.39 1.26 -9.75
CA ALA A 81 -24.92 2.51 -10.25
C ALA A 81 -23.84 3.26 -11.06
N ARG A 82 -23.54 2.77 -12.27
CA ARG A 82 -22.39 3.22 -13.08
C ARG A 82 -22.31 4.75 -13.28
N SER A 83 -23.44 5.43 -13.42
CA SER A 83 -23.48 6.89 -13.49
C SER A 83 -22.98 7.56 -12.21
N ASP A 84 -23.47 7.10 -11.06
CA ASP A 84 -23.09 7.64 -9.75
C ASP A 84 -21.63 7.33 -9.44
N TRP A 85 -21.18 6.12 -9.77
CA TRP A 85 -19.79 5.70 -9.61
C TRP A 85 -18.83 6.53 -10.46
N ASN A 86 -19.13 6.77 -11.75
CA ASN A 86 -18.31 7.62 -12.60
C ASN A 86 -18.21 9.06 -12.06
N ILE A 87 -19.32 9.61 -11.59
CA ILE A 87 -19.37 10.95 -10.98
C ILE A 87 -18.51 10.97 -9.69
N HIS A 88 -18.61 9.93 -8.87
CA HIS A 88 -17.82 9.79 -7.65
C HIS A 88 -16.32 9.70 -7.94
N CYS A 89 -15.89 8.80 -8.84
CA CYS A 89 -14.49 8.67 -9.22
C CYS A 89 -13.93 9.95 -9.86
N THR A 90 -14.73 10.64 -10.70
CA THR A 90 -14.35 11.94 -11.26
C THR A 90 -14.17 12.99 -10.15
N SER A 91 -15.05 12.98 -9.16
CA SER A 91 -14.94 13.87 -8.00
C SER A 91 -13.70 13.55 -7.16
N MET A 92 -13.33 12.26 -7.01
CA MET A 92 -12.10 11.84 -6.31
C MET A 92 -10.84 12.22 -7.05
N GLY A 93 -10.79 12.03 -8.37
CA GLY A 93 -9.67 12.52 -9.18
C GLY A 93 -9.45 14.02 -8.99
N ARG A 94 -10.53 14.81 -8.99
CA ARG A 94 -10.45 16.27 -8.77
C ARG A 94 -9.98 16.64 -7.37
N LEU A 95 -10.42 15.96 -6.32
CA LEU A 95 -9.95 16.24 -4.97
C LEU A 95 -8.47 15.89 -4.80
N MET A 96 -8.04 14.72 -5.30
CA MET A 96 -6.65 14.26 -5.17
C MET A 96 -5.68 15.10 -5.99
N ASN A 97 -6.09 15.55 -7.18
CA ASN A 97 -5.25 16.30 -8.09
C ASN A 97 -5.50 17.81 -8.05
N TRP A 98 -6.28 18.31 -7.07
CA TRP A 98 -6.69 19.72 -7.03
C TRP A 98 -5.51 20.69 -7.08
N GLU A 99 -4.42 20.40 -6.35
CA GLU A 99 -3.23 21.26 -6.36
C GLU A 99 -2.57 21.30 -7.75
N GLU A 100 -2.50 20.17 -8.45
CA GLU A 100 -1.90 20.09 -9.78
C GLU A 100 -2.80 20.70 -10.87
N ASP A 101 -4.11 20.47 -10.79
CA ASP A 101 -5.12 21.00 -11.71
C ASP A 101 -5.26 22.53 -11.58
N THR A 102 -5.12 23.04 -10.36
CA THR A 102 -5.24 24.48 -10.08
C THR A 102 -3.95 25.23 -10.35
N PHE A 103 -2.79 24.55 -10.22
CA PHE A 103 -1.47 25.13 -10.43
C PHE A 103 -0.63 24.26 -11.36
N PRO A 104 -0.77 24.41 -12.70
CA PRO A 104 0.06 23.66 -13.63
C PRO A 104 1.54 23.92 -13.34
N SER A 105 2.29 22.82 -13.20
CA SER A 105 3.71 22.72 -12.81
C SER A 105 4.70 23.51 -13.70
N SER A 106 4.19 24.22 -14.72
CA SER A 106 4.95 25.08 -15.62
C SER A 106 5.11 26.53 -15.14
N SER A 107 4.41 26.95 -14.08
CA SER A 107 4.65 28.27 -13.51
C SER A 107 5.71 28.19 -12.40
N PHE A 108 6.93 28.63 -12.74
CA PHE A 108 8.05 28.86 -11.80
C PHE A 108 7.73 29.90 -10.70
N LEU A 109 6.46 30.33 -10.61
CA LEU A 109 5.86 31.27 -9.66
C LEU A 109 4.85 30.60 -8.71
N SER A 110 4.53 29.31 -8.88
CA SER A 110 3.46 28.58 -8.15
C SER A 110 3.76 28.36 -6.66
N ARG A 111 5.02 28.41 -6.24
CA ARG A 111 5.40 28.35 -4.81
C ARG A 111 5.54 29.73 -4.15
N ASP A 112 5.58 30.81 -4.93
CA ASP A 112 5.80 32.15 -4.41
C ASP A 112 4.47 32.84 -4.10
N ALA A 113 4.03 32.63 -2.86
CA ALA A 113 3.46 33.63 -1.96
C ALA A 113 2.71 34.82 -2.62
N THR A 114 1.66 34.56 -3.39
CA THR A 114 0.62 35.56 -3.51
C THR A 114 -0.17 35.54 -2.20
N LEU A 115 -0.42 36.72 -1.60
CA LEU A 115 -1.31 36.86 -0.42
C LEU A 115 -2.78 36.52 -0.76
N ALA A 116 -3.05 36.02 -1.96
CA ALA A 116 -4.37 35.63 -2.40
C ALA A 116 -4.73 34.27 -1.79
N PRO A 117 -5.99 34.09 -1.32
CA PRO A 117 -6.49 32.78 -0.92
C PRO A 117 -6.30 31.76 -2.04
N ARG A 118 -5.91 30.53 -1.68
CA ARG A 118 -5.78 29.45 -2.67
C ARG A 118 -7.14 29.19 -3.34
N PRO A 119 -7.22 29.06 -4.68
CA PRO A 119 -8.49 28.87 -5.38
C PRO A 119 -9.06 27.49 -5.06
N ARG A 120 -10.21 27.43 -4.38
CA ARG A 120 -10.87 26.18 -4.03
C ARG A 120 -11.81 25.72 -5.16
N LEU A 121 -12.17 24.44 -5.16
CA LEU A 121 -13.13 23.85 -6.07
C LEU A 121 -14.54 24.35 -5.74
N PRO A 122 -15.35 24.74 -6.75
CA PRO A 122 -16.76 25.04 -6.52
C PRO A 122 -17.50 23.80 -6.01
N LYS A 123 -18.37 23.97 -5.01
CA LYS A 123 -19.08 22.87 -4.36
C LYS A 123 -19.88 21.98 -5.33
N GLU A 124 -20.40 22.55 -6.40
CA GLU A 124 -21.22 21.83 -7.39
C GLU A 124 -20.41 20.80 -8.19
N THR A 125 -19.08 20.93 -8.20
CA THR A 125 -18.16 20.07 -8.96
C THR A 125 -17.80 18.77 -8.26
N VAL A 126 -18.10 18.66 -6.96
CA VAL A 126 -17.79 17.50 -6.11
C VAL A 126 -19.09 16.83 -5.71
N ARG A 127 -19.28 15.58 -6.13
CA ARG A 127 -20.46 14.77 -5.78
C ARG A 127 -20.02 13.38 -5.33
N LEU A 128 -20.24 13.11 -4.05
CA LEU A 128 -19.75 11.90 -3.41
C LEU A 128 -20.89 11.05 -2.89
N ARG A 129 -20.72 9.74 -3.03
CA ARG A 129 -21.62 8.74 -2.47
C ARG A 129 -20.76 7.77 -1.69
N LEU A 130 -21.09 7.64 -0.40
CA LEU A 130 -20.36 6.80 0.54
C LEU A 130 -21.25 5.65 0.99
N ASP A 131 -20.72 4.43 0.95
CA ASP A 131 -21.38 3.20 1.37
C ASP A 131 -20.38 2.31 2.13
N ALA A 132 -20.58 2.23 3.45
CA ALA A 132 -19.74 1.45 4.34
C ALA A 132 -19.77 -0.06 4.03
N GLN A 133 -20.87 -0.59 3.47
CA GLN A 133 -20.96 -2.01 3.12
C GLN A 133 -20.11 -2.33 1.89
N VAL A 134 -20.07 -1.42 0.91
CA VAL A 134 -19.21 -1.58 -0.28
C VAL A 134 -17.74 -1.53 0.15
N TYR A 135 -17.39 -0.57 1.00
CA TYR A 135 -16.04 -0.50 1.55
C TYR A 135 -15.67 -1.76 2.36
N GLY A 136 -16.57 -2.28 3.19
CA GLY A 136 -16.35 -3.51 3.95
C GLY A 136 -16.08 -4.73 3.06
N LYS A 137 -16.77 -4.85 1.92
CA LYS A 137 -16.50 -5.91 0.93
C LYS A 137 -15.11 -5.76 0.31
N PHE A 138 -14.74 -4.53 -0.04
CA PHE A 138 -13.40 -4.22 -0.56
C PHE A 138 -12.31 -4.58 0.47
N VAL A 139 -12.49 -4.20 1.74
CA VAL A 139 -11.56 -4.57 2.82
C VAL A 139 -11.47 -6.10 2.98
N GLY A 140 -12.57 -6.84 2.87
CA GLY A 140 -12.56 -8.30 2.90
C GLY A 140 -11.77 -8.93 1.74
N ALA A 141 -11.94 -8.41 0.52
CA ALA A 141 -11.16 -8.85 -0.64
C ALA A 141 -9.67 -8.51 -0.49
N TYR A 142 -9.36 -7.28 -0.04
CA TYR A 142 -7.99 -6.85 0.25
C TYR A 142 -7.33 -7.73 1.30
N SER A 143 -8.02 -8.01 2.40
CA SER A 143 -7.51 -8.84 3.50
C SER A 143 -7.18 -10.25 3.02
N SER A 144 -8.03 -10.84 2.18
CA SER A 144 -7.75 -12.15 1.58
C SER A 144 -6.46 -12.16 0.75
N TYR A 145 -6.23 -11.09 -0.02
CA TYR A 145 -5.02 -10.96 -0.84
C TYR A 145 -3.77 -10.68 0.01
N LEU A 146 -3.90 -9.83 1.03
CA LEU A 146 -2.85 -9.56 2.00
C LEU A 146 -2.45 -10.84 2.76
N ASP A 147 -3.41 -11.67 3.16
CA ASP A 147 -3.16 -12.96 3.80
C ASP A 147 -2.43 -13.95 2.88
N SER A 148 -2.74 -13.97 1.59
CA SER A 148 -2.01 -14.79 0.61
C SER A 148 -0.57 -14.27 0.46
N TYR A 149 -0.39 -12.95 0.34
CA TYR A 149 0.93 -12.33 0.26
C TYR A 149 1.82 -12.71 1.46
N PHE A 150 1.29 -12.62 2.69
CA PHE A 150 2.04 -13.00 3.88
C PHE A 150 2.38 -14.49 3.92
N ARG A 151 1.40 -15.36 3.65
CA ARG A 151 1.57 -16.82 3.76
C ARG A 151 2.49 -17.41 2.71
N GLU A 152 2.44 -16.89 1.49
CA GLU A 152 3.12 -17.46 0.34
C GLU A 152 4.34 -16.63 -0.01
N VAL A 153 4.14 -15.39 -0.46
CA VAL A 153 5.18 -14.60 -1.11
C VAL A 153 6.23 -14.10 -0.12
N LEU A 154 5.80 -13.42 0.96
CA LEU A 154 6.73 -12.89 1.95
C LEU A 154 7.40 -14.00 2.75
N ASN A 155 6.64 -15.02 3.14
CA ASN A 155 7.18 -16.17 3.87
C ASN A 155 8.20 -16.96 3.04
N GLU A 156 7.98 -17.15 1.73
CA GLU A 156 8.98 -17.74 0.83
C GLU A 156 10.29 -16.95 0.84
N TYR A 157 10.23 -15.63 0.74
CA TYR A 157 11.40 -14.77 0.82
C TYR A 157 12.14 -14.90 2.17
N VAL A 158 11.42 -14.82 3.28
CA VAL A 158 11.99 -14.91 4.63
C VAL A 158 12.65 -16.27 4.86
N LEU A 159 11.96 -17.36 4.47
CA LEU A 159 12.52 -18.71 4.57
C LEU A 159 13.79 -18.84 3.74
N TRP A 160 13.81 -18.32 2.52
CA TRP A 160 14.98 -18.39 1.64
C TRP A 160 16.15 -17.56 2.15
N LYS A 161 15.87 -16.40 2.75
CA LYS A 161 16.86 -15.55 3.42
C LYS A 161 17.54 -16.35 4.54
N HIS A 162 16.78 -17.01 5.41
CA HIS A 162 17.31 -17.86 6.47
C HIS A 162 18.07 -19.09 5.95
N GLN A 163 17.57 -19.75 4.91
CA GLN A 163 18.26 -20.88 4.29
C GLN A 163 19.61 -20.45 3.68
N THR A 164 19.68 -19.26 3.09
CA THR A 164 20.92 -18.69 2.55
C THR A 164 21.93 -18.40 3.66
N GLU A 165 21.49 -17.83 4.79
CA GLU A 165 22.33 -17.64 5.98
C GLU A 165 22.89 -18.96 6.52
N ASN A 166 22.03 -19.98 6.65
CA ASN A 166 22.43 -21.31 7.11
C ASN A 166 23.38 -22.00 6.13
N LEU A 167 23.15 -21.83 4.83
CA LEU A 167 24.02 -22.40 3.79
C LEU A 167 25.41 -21.76 3.85
N ALA A 168 25.49 -20.44 3.99
CA ALA A 168 26.75 -19.72 4.16
C ALA A 168 27.52 -20.20 5.40
N ALA A 169 26.84 -20.36 6.54
CA ALA A 169 27.45 -20.85 7.78
C ALA A 169 28.01 -22.27 7.65
N ARG A 170 27.39 -23.11 6.81
CA ARG A 170 27.81 -24.50 6.59
C ARG A 170 28.95 -24.62 5.58
N LEU A 171 28.91 -23.84 4.49
CA LEU A 171 29.81 -24.01 3.36
C LEU A 171 31.07 -23.15 3.44
N LEU A 172 31.01 -22.00 4.09
CA LEU A 172 32.14 -21.08 4.16
C LEU A 172 33.04 -21.43 5.35
N HIS A 173 34.35 -21.44 5.12
CA HIS A 173 35.30 -21.53 6.22
C HIS A 173 35.37 -20.19 6.98
N HIS A 174 35.87 -20.22 8.21
CA HIS A 174 35.75 -19.13 9.18
C HIS A 174 36.22 -17.74 8.67
N ALA A 175 37.28 -17.68 7.87
CA ALA A 175 37.77 -16.40 7.33
C ALA A 175 36.76 -15.78 6.35
N ILE A 176 36.39 -16.52 5.29
CA ILE A 176 35.41 -16.05 4.30
C ILE A 176 34.03 -15.85 4.92
N TYR A 177 33.62 -16.69 5.86
CA TYR A 177 32.33 -16.51 6.56
C TYR A 177 32.24 -15.16 7.28
N ARG A 178 33.34 -14.69 7.91
CA ARG A 178 33.35 -13.37 8.56
C ARG A 178 33.24 -12.23 7.56
N GLU A 179 33.92 -12.32 6.43
CA GLU A 179 33.80 -11.33 5.35
C GLU A 179 32.38 -11.32 4.77
N TRP A 180 31.82 -12.50 4.55
CA TRP A 180 30.42 -12.68 4.10
C TRP A 180 29.45 -12.06 5.09
N ARG A 181 29.64 -12.30 6.39
CA ARG A 181 28.78 -11.74 7.42
C ARG A 181 28.88 -10.22 7.51
N THR A 182 30.08 -9.67 7.31
CA THR A 182 30.30 -8.21 7.29
C THR A 182 29.53 -7.56 6.15
N TRP A 183 29.60 -8.13 4.94
CA TRP A 183 28.80 -7.66 3.81
C TRP A 183 27.31 -7.89 4.03
N TRP A 184 26.92 -9.07 4.51
CA TRP A 184 25.52 -9.46 4.70
C TRP A 184 24.80 -8.54 5.71
N ASP A 185 25.39 -8.31 6.88
CA ASP A 185 24.81 -7.44 7.91
C ASP A 185 25.02 -5.96 7.61
N GLY A 186 26.12 -5.61 6.95
CA GLY A 186 26.55 -4.24 6.73
C GLY A 186 25.89 -3.56 5.54
N GLU A 187 25.78 -4.26 4.42
CA GLU A 187 25.31 -3.71 3.13
C GLU A 187 23.98 -4.35 2.74
N PHE A 188 23.97 -5.68 2.54
CA PHE A 188 22.81 -6.40 2.02
C PHE A 188 21.56 -6.21 2.89
N ARG A 189 21.66 -6.50 4.19
CA ARG A 189 20.52 -6.39 5.12
C ARG A 189 20.03 -4.95 5.26
N LYS A 190 20.91 -3.95 5.18
CA LYS A 190 20.48 -2.53 5.22
C LYS A 190 19.67 -2.15 4.00
N GLU A 191 20.09 -2.60 2.81
CA GLU A 191 19.33 -2.37 1.58
C GLU A 191 17.99 -3.11 1.59
N MET A 192 17.94 -4.33 2.14
CA MET A 192 16.67 -5.07 2.29
C MET A 192 15.72 -4.42 3.29
N ASN A 193 16.23 -3.92 4.42
CA ASN A 193 15.42 -3.26 5.42
C ASN A 193 14.61 -2.07 4.86
N LYS A 194 15.15 -1.36 3.85
CA LYS A 194 14.46 -0.21 3.24
C LYS A 194 13.06 -0.54 2.73
N TRP A 195 12.87 -1.73 2.17
CA TRP A 195 11.57 -2.16 1.66
C TRP A 195 10.86 -3.10 2.65
N GLU A 196 11.59 -3.87 3.47
CA GLU A 196 10.98 -4.73 4.51
C GLU A 196 10.21 -3.90 5.55
N GLU A 197 10.67 -2.68 5.86
CA GLU A 197 9.96 -1.76 6.75
C GLU A 197 8.64 -1.23 6.15
N CYS A 198 8.45 -1.32 4.84
CA CYS A 198 7.22 -0.93 4.16
C CYS A 198 6.08 -1.96 4.35
N VAL A 199 6.39 -3.19 4.79
CA VAL A 199 5.36 -4.23 5.06
C VAL A 199 4.29 -3.73 6.04
N GLN A 200 4.68 -2.93 7.04
CA GLN A 200 3.75 -2.36 8.02
C GLN A 200 2.78 -1.33 7.43
N LEU A 201 3.06 -0.80 6.23
CA LEU A 201 2.24 0.21 5.55
C LEU A 201 1.09 -0.42 4.74
N LEU A 202 1.05 -1.76 4.64
CA LEU A 202 -0.01 -2.51 3.98
C LEU A 202 -1.31 -2.57 4.79
N GLU A 203 -1.32 -2.05 6.01
CA GLU A 203 -2.53 -2.03 6.84
C GLU A 203 -3.62 -1.18 6.19
N MET A 204 -4.82 -1.76 6.10
CA MET A 204 -5.99 -1.06 5.61
C MET A 204 -6.53 -0.09 6.66
N PRO A 205 -6.76 1.19 6.30
CA PRO A 205 -7.43 2.11 7.19
C PRO A 205 -8.83 1.64 7.55
N LEU A 206 -9.32 2.02 8.72
CA LEU A 206 -10.70 1.78 9.10
C LEU A 206 -11.64 2.69 8.31
N TRP A 207 -12.93 2.32 8.24
CA TRP A 207 -13.96 3.15 7.59
C TRP A 207 -13.94 4.60 8.11
N GLU A 208 -13.89 4.75 9.43
CA GLU A 208 -13.86 6.07 10.08
C GLU A 208 -12.64 6.88 9.66
N ASP A 209 -11.48 6.22 9.52
CA ASP A 209 -10.25 6.88 9.09
C ASP A 209 -10.31 7.35 7.64
N VAL A 210 -10.90 6.55 6.74
CA VAL A 210 -11.08 6.94 5.34
C VAL A 210 -12.08 8.08 5.19
N VAL A 211 -13.15 8.07 5.99
CA VAL A 211 -14.13 9.16 5.99
C VAL A 211 -13.54 10.43 6.56
N ASP A 212 -12.77 10.36 7.66
CA ASP A 212 -12.05 11.49 8.25
C ASP A 212 -11.02 12.06 7.25
N GLU A 213 -10.26 11.21 6.56
CA GLU A 213 -9.32 11.61 5.51
C GLU A 213 -10.03 12.33 4.36
N LEU A 214 -11.14 11.78 3.86
CA LEU A 214 -11.94 12.40 2.81
C LEU A 214 -12.56 13.74 3.28
N TYR A 215 -13.04 13.80 4.52
CA TYR A 215 -13.59 15.00 5.13
C TYR A 215 -12.57 16.14 5.15
N LEU A 216 -11.34 15.85 5.59
CA LEU A 216 -10.24 16.82 5.60
C LEU A 216 -9.88 17.28 4.17
N MET A 217 -9.83 16.35 3.23
CA MET A 217 -9.55 16.65 1.81
C MET A 217 -10.59 17.63 1.23
N ILE A 218 -11.87 17.46 1.58
CA ILE A 218 -12.95 18.37 1.15
C ILE A 218 -12.82 19.73 1.81
N LEU A 219 -12.54 19.79 3.13
CA LEU A 219 -12.37 21.05 3.84
C LEU A 219 -11.24 21.92 3.28
N ASP A 220 -10.16 21.27 2.85
CA ASP A 220 -9.00 21.96 2.33
C ASP A 220 -9.20 22.41 0.87
N CYS A 221 -9.91 21.60 0.06
CA CYS A 221 -9.99 21.80 -1.40
C CYS A 221 -11.29 22.46 -1.89
N VAL A 222 -12.39 22.49 -1.12
CA VAL A 222 -13.73 22.86 -1.64
C VAL A 222 -14.27 24.14 -1.00
N GLU A 223 -14.96 24.96 -1.79
CA GLU A 223 -15.71 26.15 -1.32
C GLU A 223 -16.95 25.73 -0.51
N ASP A 224 -17.30 26.51 0.52
CA ASP A 224 -18.43 26.21 1.43
C ASP A 224 -18.44 24.74 1.93
N ALA A 225 -17.24 24.21 2.18
CA ALA A 225 -17.03 22.79 2.47
C ALA A 225 -17.88 22.29 3.65
N GLU A 226 -18.24 23.14 4.61
CA GLU A 226 -19.07 22.81 5.76
C GLU A 226 -20.43 22.20 5.34
N GLU A 227 -21.05 22.67 4.24
CA GLU A 227 -22.35 22.17 3.78
C GLU A 227 -22.24 20.75 3.21
N ILE A 228 -21.18 20.48 2.43
CA ILE A 228 -20.89 19.14 1.89
C ILE A 228 -20.48 18.20 3.02
N ALA A 229 -19.65 18.69 3.93
CA ALA A 229 -19.08 17.90 5.00
C ALA A 229 -20.14 17.52 6.05
N ASP A 230 -21.09 18.42 6.36
CA ASP A 230 -22.25 18.12 7.20
C ASP A 230 -23.17 17.05 6.58
N SER A 231 -23.32 17.06 5.25
CA SER A 231 -24.06 16.02 4.53
C SER A 231 -23.38 14.65 4.66
N LEU A 232 -22.04 14.61 4.56
CA LEU A 232 -21.24 13.39 4.75
C LEU A 232 -21.29 12.88 6.19
N CYS A 233 -21.22 13.77 7.20
CA CYS A 233 -21.39 13.38 8.60
C CYS A 233 -22.77 12.77 8.85
N ARG A 234 -23.84 13.31 8.24
CA ARG A 234 -25.19 12.71 8.34
C ARG A 234 -25.24 11.32 7.71
N ILE A 235 -24.59 11.10 6.57
CA ILE A 235 -24.52 9.79 5.91
C ILE A 235 -23.67 8.80 6.73
N GLY A 236 -22.52 9.23 7.27
CA GLY A 236 -21.67 8.42 8.15
C GLY A 236 -22.37 8.00 9.45
N VAL A 237 -23.16 8.89 10.04
CA VAL A 237 -23.96 8.59 11.25
C VAL A 237 -25.16 7.68 10.95
N ILE A 238 -25.82 7.84 9.79
CA ILE A 238 -26.98 7.01 9.41
C ILE A 238 -26.56 5.59 8.98
N THR A 239 -25.38 5.45 8.34
CA THR A 239 -24.84 4.15 7.93
C THR A 239 -24.05 3.43 9.04
N GLY A 240 -23.54 4.17 10.03
CA GLY A 240 -22.81 3.64 11.20
C GLY A 240 -23.68 3.01 12.30
N GLN A 241 -25.02 3.05 12.21
CA GLN A 241 -25.90 2.36 13.18
C GLN A 241 -26.14 0.87 12.88
N GLY A 242 -25.65 0.37 11.75
CA GLY A 242 -25.49 -1.08 11.56
C GLY A 242 -24.21 -1.51 12.25
N LYS A 243 -24.30 -2.15 13.42
CA LYS A 243 -23.16 -2.84 14.04
C LYS A 243 -22.39 -3.62 12.98
N ILE A 244 -21.24 -3.11 12.55
CA ILE A 244 -20.22 -3.91 11.88
C ILE A 244 -19.67 -4.80 12.99
N GLY A 245 -20.37 -5.89 13.27
CA GLY A 245 -19.94 -6.87 14.24
C GLY A 245 -18.63 -7.48 13.77
N ASP A 246 -17.57 -7.28 14.56
CA ASP A 246 -16.42 -8.18 14.69
C ASP A 246 -15.87 -8.80 13.40
N ILE A 247 -15.55 -7.99 12.39
CA ILE A 247 -14.65 -8.40 11.29
C ILE A 247 -13.32 -7.61 11.32
N GLY A 248 -13.18 -6.66 12.24
CA GLY A 248 -12.00 -5.79 12.35
C GLY A 248 -10.95 -6.19 13.39
N ALA A 249 -11.07 -7.34 14.05
CA ALA A 249 -10.23 -7.68 15.20
C ALA A 249 -8.98 -8.53 14.91
N THR A 250 -8.73 -8.98 13.68
CA THR A 250 -7.63 -9.93 13.40
C THR A 250 -6.35 -9.33 12.82
N ALA A 251 -6.25 -8.01 12.59
CA ALA A 251 -5.00 -7.37 12.18
C ALA A 251 -4.17 -6.79 13.35
N GLY A 252 -4.69 -6.81 14.57
CA GLY A 252 -4.10 -6.13 15.74
C GLY A 252 -3.18 -6.97 16.64
N ILE A 253 -2.90 -8.24 16.32
CA ILE A 253 -2.04 -9.10 17.15
C ILE A 253 -1.02 -9.85 16.28
N MET A 254 -0.06 -9.13 15.71
CA MET A 254 1.21 -9.71 15.23
C MET A 254 2.40 -8.79 15.50
N LYS A 255 2.40 -8.09 16.65
CA LYS A 255 3.55 -7.29 17.10
C LYS A 255 4.38 -7.92 18.22
N GLU A 256 3.95 -9.05 18.79
CA GLU A 256 4.69 -9.71 19.88
C GLU A 256 4.42 -11.22 19.87
N SER A 257 5.09 -11.95 18.97
CA SER A 257 5.47 -13.38 19.06
C SER A 257 5.68 -13.98 17.65
N MET A 258 6.91 -13.89 17.13
CA MET A 258 7.40 -14.82 16.09
C MET A 258 8.61 -15.62 16.62
N LEU A 259 8.48 -16.08 17.86
CA LEU A 259 9.17 -17.25 18.40
C LEU A 259 8.10 -18.10 19.10
N GLU A 260 8.04 -19.38 18.72
CA GLU A 260 7.21 -20.49 19.24
C GLU A 260 5.81 -20.76 18.64
N SER A 261 5.80 -21.81 17.81
CA SER A 261 4.89 -22.97 17.79
C SER A 261 3.49 -22.91 17.13
N GLN A 262 3.28 -23.88 16.22
CA GLN A 262 2.09 -24.70 15.88
C GLN A 262 0.72 -24.27 16.50
N GLU A 263 -0.45 -24.24 15.84
CA GLU A 263 -1.05 -25.16 14.86
C GLU A 263 -2.45 -24.65 14.38
N ILE A 264 -2.93 -25.15 13.24
CA ILE A 264 -4.33 -25.34 12.77
C ILE A 264 -5.05 -24.27 11.90
N THR A 265 -5.55 -24.83 10.79
CA THR A 265 -6.18 -24.37 9.55
C THR A 265 -7.67 -24.00 9.65
N VAL A 266 -8.14 -23.05 8.83
CA VAL A 266 -9.52 -23.02 8.29
C VAL A 266 -9.46 -22.77 6.78
N TYR A 267 -10.08 -23.66 6.01
CA TYR A 267 -10.18 -23.59 4.54
C TYR A 267 -11.32 -22.66 4.11
N LEU A 268 -11.03 -21.72 3.22
CA LEU A 268 -12.01 -21.11 2.33
C LEU A 268 -11.42 -21.06 0.92
N ASP A 269 -12.26 -21.43 -0.05
CA ASP A 269 -11.95 -21.67 -1.47
C ASP A 269 -11.39 -20.41 -2.17
N PRO A 270 -10.18 -20.48 -2.77
CA PRO A 270 -9.49 -19.32 -3.34
C PRO A 270 -9.90 -18.95 -4.79
N ASN A 271 -10.87 -19.63 -5.42
CA ASN A 271 -11.11 -19.47 -6.86
C ASN A 271 -12.22 -18.48 -7.23
N THR A 272 -12.12 -17.19 -6.89
CA THR A 272 -13.07 -16.19 -7.45
C THR A 272 -12.49 -14.81 -7.78
N ILE A 273 -11.17 -14.64 -7.79
CA ILE A 273 -10.58 -13.40 -8.32
C ILE A 273 -9.50 -13.77 -9.31
N ASP A 274 -9.85 -13.66 -10.59
CA ASP A 274 -8.91 -13.78 -11.69
C ASP A 274 -8.15 -12.46 -11.85
N LEU A 275 -6.93 -12.41 -11.31
CA LEU A 275 -5.98 -11.29 -11.47
C LEU A 275 -5.07 -11.46 -12.70
N SER A 276 -5.36 -12.40 -13.61
CA SER A 276 -4.55 -12.61 -14.84
C SER A 276 -4.67 -11.49 -15.87
N LEU A 277 -5.40 -10.41 -15.58
CA LEU A 277 -5.58 -9.25 -16.46
C LEU A 277 -4.75 -8.03 -16.06
N VAL A 278 -3.69 -8.22 -15.26
CA VAL A 278 -2.57 -7.27 -15.23
C VAL A 278 -1.67 -7.62 -16.41
N GLY A 279 -1.82 -6.89 -17.52
CA GLY A 279 -1.07 -7.17 -18.74
C GLY A 279 0.44 -7.20 -18.49
N GLU A 280 1.05 -8.36 -18.75
CA GLU A 280 2.50 -8.47 -18.94
C GLU A 280 2.85 -7.74 -20.24
N SER A 281 3.38 -6.53 -20.11
CA SER A 281 4.19 -5.93 -21.16
C SER A 281 5.63 -6.38 -20.96
N ASP A 282 5.97 -7.50 -21.58
CA ASP A 282 7.37 -7.86 -21.85
C ASP A 282 7.94 -6.87 -22.87
N ASP A 283 8.33 -5.68 -22.42
CA ASP A 283 9.37 -4.92 -23.13
C ASP A 283 10.06 -3.92 -22.20
N TYR A 284 11.39 -3.88 -22.30
CA TYR A 284 12.24 -2.95 -21.57
C TYR A 284 11.99 -1.52 -22.09
N GLY A 285 11.04 -0.80 -21.50
CA GLY A 285 10.74 0.58 -21.91
C GLY A 285 9.98 1.34 -20.82
N TYR A 286 10.61 2.40 -20.30
CA TYR A 286 10.05 3.32 -19.33
C TYR A 286 8.66 3.86 -19.76
N GLY A 287 7.64 3.65 -18.92
CA GLY A 287 6.32 4.25 -19.04
C GLY A 287 5.21 3.28 -18.63
N GLU A 288 4.93 3.16 -17.33
CA GLU A 288 3.83 2.33 -16.81
C GLU A 288 2.54 3.16 -16.73
N ASP A 289 1.62 2.94 -17.68
CA ASP A 289 0.19 3.18 -17.48
C ASP A 289 -0.47 1.85 -17.06
N ILE A 290 -0.82 1.73 -15.78
CA ILE A 290 -1.55 0.56 -15.26
C ILE A 290 -3.04 0.76 -15.55
N ILE A 291 -3.57 0.04 -16.54
CA ILE A 291 -5.02 -0.04 -16.78
C ILE A 291 -5.58 -1.24 -16.00
N VAL A 292 -6.27 -0.97 -14.89
CA VAL A 292 -7.02 -1.99 -14.15
C VAL A 292 -8.35 -2.25 -14.86
N ALA A 293 -8.46 -3.35 -15.59
CA ALA A 293 -9.76 -3.83 -16.08
C ALA A 293 -10.46 -4.60 -14.94
N MET A 294 -11.52 -4.01 -14.38
CA MET A 294 -12.35 -4.67 -13.36
C MET A 294 -13.58 -5.31 -14.00
N ASP A 295 -13.90 -6.54 -13.57
CA ASP A 295 -15.15 -7.21 -13.88
C ASP A 295 -16.33 -6.39 -13.30
N PRO A 296 -17.29 -5.94 -14.13
CA PRO A 296 -18.43 -5.14 -13.69
C PRO A 296 -19.48 -5.90 -12.86
N SER A 297 -19.23 -7.16 -12.47
CA SER A 297 -20.21 -8.01 -11.78
C SER A 297 -20.08 -8.09 -10.25
N ILE A 298 -19.17 -7.34 -9.61
CA ILE A 298 -19.02 -7.28 -8.14
C ILE A 298 -19.80 -6.11 -7.51
#